data_AF-A0A3D2V884-F1
#
_entry.id   AF-A0A3D2V884-F1
#
_cell.length_a   1.000
_cell.length_b   1.000
_cell.length_c   1.000
_cell.angle_alpha   90.00
_cell.angle_beta   90.00
_cell.angle_gamma   90.00
#
_symmetry.space_group_name_H-M   'P 1'
#
loop_
_entity.id
_entity.type
_entity.pdbx_description
1 polymer ?
#
loop_
_entity_poly.entity_id
_entity_poly.type
_entity_poly.pdbx_seq_one_letter_code
_entity_poly.pdbx_strand_id
1 'polypeptide(L)'
;MPMINGWGMAVVAAVLVIAVIWWWRMKGSNGHGSDAMTDLTIDLSALPILAVSDKPTIEFYSMPVQLRVLVMAPIGRSATLPDKQDLPATLQNIIPHFMDIVDSHKPIFRGWDGQPSVEGFKQAFFNNISLPGNKGIGSHWSSITGRFSDGDSRYLIGMAFSADTSNPIGEVTVAHDAQWMDVLRIKH
;
A
#
# COMPACT_ATOMS: atom_id res chain seq x y z
N MET A 1 32.30 -49.80 10.75
CA MET A 1 31.02 -49.06 10.72
C MET A 1 31.26 -47.69 11.37
N PRO A 2 31.43 -46.59 10.60
CA PRO A 2 31.68 -45.30 11.22
C PRO A 2 30.36 -44.71 11.72
N MET A 3 30.31 -44.36 13.01
CA MET A 3 29.21 -43.63 13.64
C MET A 3 29.18 -42.21 13.08
N ILE A 4 28.08 -41.84 12.44
CA ILE A 4 27.85 -40.48 11.95
C ILE A 4 27.37 -39.66 13.15
N ASN A 5 28.24 -38.79 13.66
CA ASN A 5 28.00 -37.94 14.81
C ASN A 5 26.78 -37.03 14.57
N GLY A 6 25.74 -37.14 15.42
CA GLY A 6 24.45 -36.43 15.29
C GLY A 6 24.53 -34.89 15.28
N TRP A 7 25.71 -34.33 15.57
CA TRP A 7 25.98 -32.89 15.54
C TRP A 7 26.09 -32.37 14.10
N GLY A 8 26.56 -33.20 13.16
CA GLY A 8 26.64 -32.82 11.75
C GLY A 8 25.27 -32.59 11.11
N MET A 9 24.26 -33.37 11.52
CA MET A 9 22.89 -33.25 11.00
C MET A 9 22.18 -31.99 11.48
N ALA A 10 22.42 -31.58 12.74
CA ALA A 10 21.82 -30.38 13.30
C ALA A 10 22.32 -29.09 12.62
N VAL A 11 23.62 -29.02 12.30
CA VAL A 11 24.21 -27.87 11.61
C VAL A 11 23.69 -27.77 10.17
N VAL A 12 23.58 -28.91 9.46
CA VAL A 12 23.03 -28.94 8.09
C VAL A 12 21.56 -28.51 8.08
N ALA A 13 20.75 -28.96 9.05
CA ALA A 13 19.36 -28.55 9.17
C ALA A 13 19.22 -27.04 9.44
N ALA A 14 20.04 -26.46 10.32
CA ALA A 14 20.01 -25.03 10.61
C ALA A 14 20.39 -24.18 9.40
N VAL A 15 21.42 -24.59 8.64
CA VAL A 15 21.84 -23.89 7.41
C VAL A 15 20.75 -23.96 6.33
N LEU A 16 20.08 -25.10 6.18
CA LEU A 16 18.96 -25.26 5.24
C LEU A 16 17.76 -24.39 5.63
N VAL A 17 17.42 -24.31 6.91
CA VAL A 17 16.33 -23.45 7.40
C VAL A 17 16.66 -21.98 7.18
N ILE A 18 17.90 -21.55 7.49
CA ILE A 18 18.34 -20.17 7.24
C ILE A 18 18.33 -19.85 5.74
N ALA A 19 18.80 -20.78 4.90
CA ALA A 19 18.78 -20.62 3.44
C ALA A 19 17.34 -20.55 2.89
N VAL A 20 16.40 -21.34 3.40
CA VAL A 20 14.98 -21.28 3.03
C VAL A 20 14.35 -19.96 3.48
N ILE A 21 14.63 -19.49 4.70
CA ILE A 21 14.15 -18.20 5.20
C ILE A 21 14.74 -17.05 4.38
N TRP A 22 16.04 -17.11 4.06
CA TRP A 22 16.70 -16.12 3.19
C TRP A 22 16.14 -16.16 1.78
N TRP A 23 15.86 -17.34 1.23
CA TRP A 23 15.24 -17.49 -0.08
C TRP A 23 13.82 -16.95 -0.08
N TRP A 24 13.02 -17.21 0.95
CA TRP A 24 11.68 -16.62 1.09
C TRP A 24 11.71 -15.10 1.23
N ARG A 25 12.70 -14.55 1.96
CA ARG A 25 12.92 -13.10 2.03
C ARG A 25 13.37 -12.49 0.70
N MET A 26 14.24 -13.17 -0.05
CA MET A 26 14.74 -12.67 -1.35
C MET A 26 13.74 -12.89 -2.50
N LYS A 27 12.87 -13.90 -2.41
CA LYS A 27 11.83 -14.18 -3.43
C LYS A 27 10.70 -13.12 -3.45
N GLY A 28 10.65 -12.22 -2.47
CA GLY A 28 9.81 -11.01 -2.53
C GLY A 28 10.41 -9.85 -3.35
N SER A 29 11.58 -10.02 -3.98
CA SER A 29 12.31 -8.91 -4.62
C SER A 29 12.98 -9.20 -5.96
N ASN A 30 12.72 -10.34 -6.61
CA ASN A 30 13.26 -10.56 -7.96
C ASN A 30 12.30 -11.37 -8.83
N GLY A 31 11.66 -10.69 -9.78
CA GLY A 31 10.83 -11.28 -10.82
C GLY A 31 10.39 -10.23 -11.83
N HIS A 32 11.26 -9.95 -12.80
CA HIS A 32 10.87 -9.29 -14.05
C HIS A 32 10.04 -10.27 -14.89
N GLY A 33 8.83 -9.86 -15.29
CA GLY A 33 8.18 -10.27 -16.55
C GLY A 33 7.42 -11.60 -16.61
N SER A 34 6.12 -11.47 -16.89
CA SER A 34 5.16 -12.45 -17.43
C SER A 34 4.28 -13.23 -16.43
N ASP A 35 2.97 -12.99 -16.55
CA ASP A 35 1.85 -13.87 -16.19
C ASP A 35 1.70 -14.33 -14.73
N ALA A 36 1.66 -13.36 -13.82
CA ALA A 36 0.60 -13.41 -12.83
C ALA A 36 -0.40 -12.34 -13.25
N MET A 37 -1.68 -12.68 -13.39
CA MET A 37 -2.69 -11.66 -13.11
C MET A 37 -2.32 -11.10 -11.75
N THR A 38 -1.74 -9.90 -11.71
CA THR A 38 -1.46 -9.19 -10.47
C THR A 38 -2.77 -9.22 -9.72
N ASP A 39 -2.84 -9.91 -8.59
CA ASP A 39 -4.06 -9.95 -7.80
C ASP A 39 -4.29 -8.53 -7.29
N LEU A 40 -5.03 -7.76 -8.09
CA LEU A 40 -5.35 -6.37 -7.86
C LEU A 40 -6.36 -6.25 -6.72
N THR A 41 -7.09 -7.34 -6.46
CA THR A 41 -8.23 -7.35 -5.55
C THR A 41 -7.77 -7.44 -4.11
N ILE A 42 -8.22 -6.49 -3.30
CA ILE A 42 -8.09 -6.55 -1.84
C ILE A 42 -9.49 -6.36 -1.28
N ASP A 43 -10.04 -7.42 -0.70
CA ASP A 43 -11.27 -7.35 0.06
C ASP A 43 -10.99 -6.74 1.44
N LEU A 44 -11.36 -5.46 1.60
CA LEU A 44 -11.17 -4.75 2.86
C LEU A 44 -12.07 -5.27 3.97
N SER A 45 -13.19 -5.91 3.63
CA SER A 45 -14.10 -6.48 4.63
C SER A 45 -13.50 -7.68 5.37
N ALA A 46 -12.53 -8.35 4.75
CA ALA A 46 -11.78 -9.45 5.34
C ALA A 46 -10.61 -8.99 6.23
N LEU A 47 -10.24 -7.70 6.20
CA LEU A 47 -9.16 -7.17 7.02
C LEU A 47 -9.65 -6.79 8.42
N PRO A 48 -8.87 -7.07 9.49
CA PRO A 48 -9.26 -6.67 10.83
C PRO A 48 -9.22 -5.14 10.96
N ILE A 49 -10.22 -4.56 11.62
CA ILE A 49 -10.17 -3.16 12.06
C ILE A 49 -9.09 -3.06 13.14
N LEU A 50 -8.08 -2.23 12.90
CA LEU A 50 -7.03 -1.94 13.88
C LEU A 50 -7.38 -0.62 14.57
N ALA A 51 -7.02 -0.53 15.84
CA ALA A 51 -7.08 0.73 16.57
C ALA A 51 -6.24 1.78 15.85
N VAL A 52 -6.73 3.01 15.78
CA VAL A 52 -5.95 4.12 15.22
C VAL A 52 -4.73 4.37 16.10
N SER A 53 -3.56 4.54 15.46
CA SER A 53 -2.32 4.85 16.18
C SER A 53 -2.39 6.22 16.87
N ASP A 54 -1.95 6.28 18.13
CA ASP A 54 -1.91 7.52 18.91
C ASP A 54 -0.99 8.57 18.27
N LYS A 55 0.18 8.16 17.73
CA LYS A 55 1.16 8.99 17.01
C LYS A 55 2.09 8.14 16.13
N PRO A 56 2.51 8.60 14.93
CA PRO A 56 1.89 9.68 14.16
C PRO A 56 0.48 9.26 13.71
N THR A 57 -0.43 10.23 13.64
CA THR A 57 -1.83 9.99 13.22
C THR A 57 -2.08 10.68 11.89
N ILE A 58 -2.84 10.03 11.00
CA ILE A 58 -3.36 10.65 9.78
C ILE A 58 -4.86 10.88 9.93
N GLU A 59 -5.32 12.04 9.50
CA GLU A 59 -6.72 12.40 9.47
C GLU A 59 -7.22 12.43 8.03
N PHE A 60 -8.40 11.85 7.80
CA PHE A 60 -9.16 11.96 6.57
C PHE A 60 -10.39 12.82 6.85
N TYR A 61 -10.46 14.02 6.27
CA TYR A 61 -11.49 15.02 6.58
C TYR A 61 -11.66 15.26 8.09
N SER A 62 -10.55 15.46 8.80
CA SER A 62 -10.49 15.66 10.27
C SER A 62 -10.87 14.46 11.13
N MET A 63 -11.10 13.27 10.54
CA MET A 63 -11.30 12.05 11.31
C MET A 63 -10.01 11.23 11.35
N PRO A 64 -9.55 10.79 12.54
CA PRO A 64 -8.34 10.00 12.66
C PRO A 64 -8.57 8.61 12.07
N VAL A 65 -7.63 8.16 11.23
CA VAL A 65 -7.73 6.89 10.52
C VAL A 65 -6.37 6.17 10.47
N GLN A 66 -6.43 4.86 10.28
CA GLN A 66 -5.28 4.01 10.04
C GLN A 66 -5.15 3.75 8.53
N LEU A 67 -3.98 4.00 7.96
CA LEU A 67 -3.68 3.66 6.56
C LEU A 67 -3.49 2.14 6.44
N ARG A 68 -4.29 1.49 5.59
CA ARG A 68 -4.32 0.01 5.49
C ARG A 68 -3.85 -0.53 4.15
N VAL A 69 -4.16 0.19 3.08
CA VAL A 69 -3.77 -0.19 1.73
C VAL A 69 -3.21 1.03 1.02
N LEU A 70 -2.14 0.81 0.26
CA LEU A 70 -1.49 1.80 -0.59
C LEU A 70 -1.26 1.17 -1.97
N VAL A 71 -1.95 1.68 -2.98
CA VAL A 71 -1.80 1.28 -4.38
C VAL A 71 -1.14 2.41 -5.14
N MET A 72 -0.09 2.12 -5.90
CA MET A 72 0.60 3.10 -6.74
C MET A 72 0.73 2.58 -8.18
N ALA A 73 0.50 3.46 -9.15
CA ALA A 73 0.67 3.15 -10.57
C ALA A 73 1.28 4.34 -11.32
N PRO A 74 2.18 4.14 -12.28
CA PRO A 74 2.69 5.23 -13.09
C PRO A 74 1.69 5.61 -14.20
N ILE A 75 1.71 6.88 -14.63
CA ILE A 75 0.89 7.33 -15.77
C ILE A 75 1.67 7.14 -17.06
N GLY A 76 1.08 6.40 -18.01
CA GLY A 76 1.66 6.14 -19.33
C GLY A 76 2.03 4.67 -19.52
N ARG A 77 1.92 4.19 -20.77
CA ARG A 77 2.01 2.75 -21.10
C ARG A 77 3.39 2.14 -20.87
N SER A 78 4.45 2.95 -20.95
CA SER A 78 5.84 2.51 -20.77
C SER A 78 6.47 3.07 -19.50
N ALA A 79 5.68 3.74 -18.66
CA ALA A 79 6.16 4.29 -17.42
C ALA A 79 6.24 3.18 -16.37
N THR A 80 7.29 3.20 -15.56
CA THR A 80 7.52 2.26 -14.48
C THR A 80 7.38 2.96 -13.13
N LEU A 81 7.16 2.19 -12.07
CA LEU A 81 7.27 2.71 -10.72
C LEU A 81 8.72 3.10 -10.42
N PRO A 82 8.94 4.03 -9.46
CA PRO A 82 10.28 4.30 -8.96
C PRO A 82 10.95 3.03 -8.44
N ASP A 83 12.27 3.00 -8.51
CA ASP A 83 13.04 1.94 -7.87
C ASP A 83 12.82 1.96 -6.35
N LYS A 84 13.04 0.81 -5.70
CA LYS A 84 12.77 0.65 -4.25
C LYS A 84 13.50 1.68 -3.37
N GLN A 85 14.65 2.19 -3.83
CA GLN A 85 15.44 3.18 -3.11
C GLN A 85 14.81 4.59 -3.19
N ASP A 86 14.16 4.91 -4.31
CA ASP A 86 13.57 6.23 -4.57
C ASP A 86 12.09 6.30 -4.18
N LEU A 87 11.41 5.14 -4.11
CA LEU A 87 10.00 5.05 -3.75
C LEU A 87 9.62 5.84 -2.48
N PRO A 88 10.38 5.77 -1.36
CA PRO A 88 10.08 6.59 -0.18
C PRO A 88 10.10 8.09 -0.46
N ALA A 89 11.09 8.56 -1.23
CA ALA A 89 11.20 9.98 -1.58
C ALA A 89 10.05 10.42 -2.50
N THR A 90 9.65 9.58 -3.46
CA THR A 90 8.50 9.84 -4.32
C THR A 90 7.19 9.91 -3.52
N LEU A 91 6.93 8.94 -2.63
CA LEU A 91 5.72 8.93 -1.78
C LEU A 91 5.66 10.15 -0.84
N GLN A 92 6.80 10.66 -0.41
CA GLN A 92 6.89 11.84 0.45
C GLN A 92 6.30 13.11 -0.20
N ASN A 93 6.18 13.14 -1.54
CA ASN A 93 5.63 14.27 -2.29
C ASN A 93 4.10 14.35 -2.29
N ILE A 94 3.39 13.35 -1.77
CA ILE A 94 1.92 13.36 -1.71
C ILE A 94 1.43 14.37 -0.66
N ILE A 95 1.91 14.20 0.57
CA ILE A 95 1.70 15.10 1.71
C ILE A 95 2.97 15.11 2.59
N PRO A 96 3.30 16.20 3.29
CA PRO A 96 4.42 16.25 4.21
C PRO A 96 4.31 15.17 5.29
N HIS A 97 5.45 14.58 5.69
CA HIS A 97 5.55 13.51 6.68
C HIS A 97 4.83 12.19 6.35
N PHE A 98 4.40 11.99 5.09
CA PHE A 98 3.71 10.75 4.68
C PHE A 98 4.48 9.47 5.00
N MET A 99 5.81 9.47 4.90
CA MET A 99 6.58 8.26 5.21
C MET A 99 6.51 7.84 6.68
N ASP A 100 6.35 8.80 7.61
CA ASP A 100 6.16 8.49 9.04
C ASP A 100 4.89 7.67 9.25
N ILE A 101 3.85 7.94 8.47
CA ILE A 101 2.59 7.18 8.46
C ILE A 101 2.78 5.81 7.82
N VAL A 102 3.48 5.72 6.68
CA VAL A 102 3.73 4.44 6.01
C VAL A 102 4.53 3.50 6.91
N ASP A 103 5.57 4.00 7.57
CA ASP A 103 6.44 3.22 8.45
C ASP A 103 5.72 2.77 9.74
N SER A 104 4.89 3.66 10.30
CA SER A 104 4.07 3.38 11.48
C SER A 104 2.95 2.38 11.18
N HIS A 105 2.16 2.64 10.12
CA HIS A 105 0.94 1.89 9.83
C HIS A 105 1.19 0.60 9.05
N LYS A 106 2.33 0.49 8.35
CA LYS A 106 2.75 -0.66 7.54
C LYS A 106 1.63 -1.16 6.62
N PRO A 107 1.08 -0.29 5.74
CA PRO A 107 -0.02 -0.68 4.88
C PRO A 107 0.39 -1.77 3.89
N ILE A 108 -0.60 -2.49 3.38
CA ILE A 108 -0.42 -3.40 2.27
C ILE A 108 -0.12 -2.55 1.02
N PHE A 109 1.12 -2.64 0.53
CA PHE A 109 1.53 -1.96 -0.69
C PHE A 109 1.26 -2.82 -1.94
N ARG A 110 0.76 -2.19 -3.00
CA ARG A 110 0.61 -2.80 -4.34
C ARG A 110 1.06 -1.83 -5.42
N GLY A 111 2.03 -2.27 -6.22
CA GLY A 111 2.40 -1.61 -7.46
C GLY A 111 1.54 -2.15 -8.61
N TRP A 112 0.87 -1.26 -9.33
CA TRP A 112 0.13 -1.60 -10.55
C TRP A 112 0.89 -1.18 -11.79
N ASP A 113 0.57 -1.82 -12.91
CA ASP A 113 1.14 -1.49 -14.22
C ASP A 113 0.74 -0.07 -14.66
N GLY A 114 1.49 0.44 -15.65
CA GLY A 114 1.27 1.76 -16.23
C GLY A 114 -0.16 1.97 -16.71
N GLN A 115 -0.81 3.01 -16.19
CA GLN A 115 -2.20 3.29 -16.47
C GLN A 115 -2.33 4.28 -17.63
N PRO A 116 -3.25 4.06 -18.57
CA PRO A 116 -3.45 4.95 -19.71
C PRO A 116 -4.15 6.26 -19.33
N SER A 117 -4.86 6.31 -18.20
CA SER A 117 -5.57 7.50 -17.74
C SER A 117 -5.85 7.48 -16.23
N VAL A 118 -6.07 8.66 -15.66
CA VAL A 118 -6.49 8.85 -14.26
C VAL A 118 -7.85 8.19 -14.00
N GLU A 119 -8.80 8.37 -14.93
CA GLU A 119 -10.17 7.87 -14.78
C GLU A 119 -10.22 6.34 -14.80
N GLY A 120 -9.44 5.70 -15.67
CA GLY A 120 -9.34 4.24 -15.73
C GLY A 120 -8.77 3.65 -14.45
N PHE A 121 -7.73 4.28 -13.89
CA PHE A 121 -7.19 3.87 -12.59
C PHE A 121 -8.21 4.04 -11.47
N LYS A 122 -8.91 5.18 -11.39
CA LYS A 122 -9.95 5.42 -10.37
C LYS A 122 -11.00 4.31 -10.38
N GLN A 123 -11.53 3.99 -11.56
CA GLN A 123 -12.51 2.92 -11.72
C GLN A 123 -11.92 1.56 -11.32
N ALA A 124 -10.71 1.25 -11.77
CA ALA A 124 -10.04 0.00 -11.42
C ALA A 124 -9.76 -0.10 -9.91
N PHE A 125 -9.32 0.98 -9.27
CA PHE A 125 -9.03 1.05 -7.83
C PHE A 125 -10.29 0.75 -7.01
N PHE A 126 -11.39 1.47 -7.23
CA PHE A 126 -12.62 1.25 -6.46
C PHE A 126 -13.27 -0.12 -6.73
N ASN A 127 -13.11 -0.67 -7.93
CA ASN A 127 -13.61 -2.00 -8.24
C ASN A 127 -12.79 -3.11 -7.55
N ASN A 128 -11.47 -2.97 -7.48
CA ASN A 128 -10.58 -3.99 -6.93
C ASN A 128 -10.35 -3.84 -5.42
N ILE A 129 -10.46 -2.63 -4.89
CA ILE A 129 -10.32 -2.33 -3.46
C ILE A 129 -11.72 -2.08 -2.92
N SER A 130 -12.51 -3.15 -2.84
CA SER A 130 -13.93 -3.06 -2.48
C SER A 130 -14.10 -2.68 -1.02
N LEU A 131 -14.75 -1.54 -0.78
CA LEU A 131 -15.23 -1.13 0.54
C LEU A 131 -16.54 -1.87 0.88
N PRO A 132 -16.81 -2.17 2.15
CA PRO A 132 -18.05 -2.81 2.55
C PRO A 132 -19.27 -1.90 2.36
N GLY A 133 -20.45 -2.52 2.18
CA GLY A 133 -21.74 -1.83 2.14
C GLY A 133 -21.87 -0.88 0.96
N ASN A 134 -22.36 0.34 1.21
CA ASN A 134 -22.56 1.36 0.18
C ASN A 134 -21.26 2.15 -0.05
N LYS A 135 -20.26 1.52 -0.67
CA LYS A 135 -18.96 2.13 -0.97
C LYS A 135 -18.28 2.70 0.29
N GLY A 136 -18.38 1.97 1.40
CA GLY A 136 -17.81 2.35 2.69
C GLY A 136 -18.60 3.40 3.48
N ILE A 137 -19.63 4.04 2.91
CA ILE A 137 -20.44 5.03 3.63
C ILE A 137 -21.16 4.37 4.81
N GLY A 138 -20.97 4.92 6.01
CA GLY A 138 -21.52 4.37 7.25
C GLY A 138 -20.76 3.16 7.77
N SER A 139 -19.58 2.86 7.20
CA SER A 139 -18.68 1.81 7.67
C SER A 139 -17.43 2.39 8.32
N HIS A 140 -16.57 1.53 8.87
CA HIS A 140 -15.26 1.94 9.38
C HIS A 140 -14.27 2.29 8.27
N TRP A 141 -14.58 1.96 7.02
CA TRP A 141 -13.67 2.05 5.90
C TRP A 141 -13.95 3.25 5.00
N SER A 142 -12.89 3.90 4.56
CA SER A 142 -12.92 4.93 3.54
C SER A 142 -11.74 4.77 2.59
N SER A 143 -11.85 5.32 1.39
CA SER A 143 -10.77 5.27 0.42
C SER A 143 -10.67 6.57 -0.36
N ILE A 144 -9.48 6.83 -0.87
CA ILE A 144 -9.18 8.03 -1.64
C ILE A 144 -8.27 7.66 -2.79
N THR A 145 -8.46 8.28 -3.94
CA THR A 145 -7.58 8.10 -5.10
C THR A 145 -7.34 9.41 -5.80
N GLY A 146 -6.17 9.55 -6.42
CA GLY A 146 -5.83 10.73 -7.20
C GLY A 146 -4.47 10.61 -7.86
N ARG A 147 -4.02 11.72 -8.42
CA ARG A 147 -2.69 11.86 -9.03
C ARG A 147 -1.78 12.68 -8.13
N PHE A 148 -0.48 12.45 -8.25
CA PHE A 148 0.54 13.34 -7.72
C PHE A 148 1.75 13.34 -8.65
N SER A 149 2.61 14.33 -8.50
CA SER A 149 3.77 14.54 -9.37
C SER A 149 5.07 14.46 -8.56
N ASP A 150 6.12 13.95 -9.20
CA ASP A 150 7.49 13.93 -8.68
C ASP A 150 8.43 14.32 -9.81
N GLY A 151 8.87 15.58 -9.79
CA GLY A 151 9.53 16.21 -10.94
C GLY A 151 8.66 16.14 -12.20
N ASP A 152 9.21 15.57 -13.27
CA ASP A 152 8.51 15.37 -14.55
C ASP A 152 7.64 14.10 -14.58
N SER A 153 7.78 13.23 -13.58
CA SER A 153 7.03 11.98 -13.49
C SER A 153 5.68 12.22 -12.84
N ARG A 154 4.67 11.47 -13.29
CA ARG A 154 3.32 11.51 -12.73
C ARG A 154 2.87 10.12 -12.35
N TYR A 155 2.31 10.04 -11.15
CA TYR A 155 1.84 8.81 -10.57
C TYR A 155 0.38 8.93 -10.16
N LEU A 156 -0.26 7.77 -10.08
CA LEU A 156 -1.59 7.57 -9.55
C LEU A 156 -1.45 6.83 -8.24
N ILE A 157 -2.26 7.23 -7.28
CA ILE A 157 -2.26 6.63 -5.96
C ILE A 157 -3.67 6.44 -5.47
N GLY A 158 -3.90 5.26 -4.92
CA GLY A 158 -5.11 4.91 -4.20
C GLY A 158 -4.75 4.48 -2.79
N MET A 159 -5.49 4.98 -1.80
CA MET A 159 -5.30 4.66 -0.39
C MET A 159 -6.63 4.20 0.20
N ALA A 160 -6.58 3.20 1.09
CA ALA A 160 -7.73 2.82 1.90
C ALA A 160 -7.38 2.89 3.38
N PHE A 161 -8.35 3.32 4.16
CA PHE A 161 -8.20 3.61 5.57
C PHE A 161 -9.28 2.92 6.40
N SER A 162 -8.93 2.57 7.63
CA SER A 162 -9.88 2.11 8.66
C SER A 162 -9.93 3.10 9.82
N ALA A 163 -11.11 3.39 10.35
CA ALA A 163 -11.32 4.20 11.54
C ALA A 163 -11.85 3.36 12.70
N ASP A 164 -11.68 3.84 13.94
CA ASP A 164 -12.22 3.19 15.14
C ASP A 164 -13.75 3.17 15.16
N THR A 165 -14.38 4.13 14.48
CA THR A 165 -15.84 4.28 14.40
C THR A 165 -16.30 4.35 12.95
N SER A 166 -17.58 4.00 12.73
CA SER A 166 -18.21 4.17 11.43
C SER A 166 -18.26 5.64 11.01
N ASN A 167 -17.99 5.92 9.74
CA ASN A 167 -17.92 7.28 9.23
C ASN A 167 -18.63 7.44 7.86
N PRO A 168 -19.02 8.66 7.47
CA PRO A 168 -19.74 8.90 6.22
C PRO A 168 -18.86 9.12 4.98
N ILE A 169 -17.53 8.98 5.06
CA ILE A 169 -16.61 9.41 3.97
C ILE A 169 -16.78 8.56 2.70
N GLY A 170 -16.75 7.24 2.84
CA GLY A 170 -16.77 6.32 1.70
C GLY A 170 -15.59 6.52 0.73
N GLU A 171 -15.88 6.67 -0.56
CA GLU A 171 -14.91 6.86 -1.65
C GLU A 171 -14.72 8.33 -2.00
N VAL A 172 -13.47 8.79 -2.06
CA VAL A 172 -13.13 10.18 -2.42
C VAL A 172 -12.15 10.19 -3.59
N THR A 173 -12.30 11.17 -4.47
CA THR A 173 -11.35 11.41 -5.57
C THR A 173 -10.72 12.77 -5.42
N VAL A 174 -9.40 12.81 -5.48
CA VAL A 174 -8.61 14.05 -5.53
C VAL A 174 -8.47 14.49 -6.98
N ALA A 175 -9.02 15.66 -7.29
CA ALA A 175 -9.06 16.22 -8.63
C ALA A 175 -7.71 16.84 -9.06
N HIS A 176 -6.98 17.42 -8.11
CA HIS A 176 -5.69 18.06 -8.35
C HIS A 176 -4.75 17.94 -7.15
N ASP A 177 -3.44 17.96 -7.39
CA ASP A 177 -2.40 17.65 -6.40
C ASP A 177 -2.55 18.48 -5.10
N ALA A 178 -2.90 19.77 -5.18
CA ALA A 178 -3.06 20.60 -3.97
C ALA A 178 -4.18 20.14 -3.01
N GLN A 179 -5.20 19.43 -3.52
CA GLN A 179 -6.33 18.98 -2.72
C GLN A 179 -5.96 17.83 -1.77
N TRP A 180 -4.81 17.15 -1.96
CA TRP A 180 -4.33 16.16 -1.01
C TRP A 180 -4.26 16.71 0.42
N MET A 181 -3.79 17.94 0.58
CA MET A 181 -3.64 18.61 1.88
C MET A 181 -4.97 19.11 2.49
N ASP A 182 -6.00 19.27 1.66
CA ASP A 182 -7.35 19.61 2.12
C ASP A 182 -8.06 18.38 2.71
N VAL A 183 -7.71 17.20 2.21
CA VAL A 183 -8.38 15.94 2.54
C VAL A 183 -7.62 15.12 3.57
N LEU A 184 -6.29 15.05 3.45
CA LEU A 184 -5.41 14.28 4.34
C LEU A 184 -4.51 15.22 5.14
N ARG A 185 -4.40 14.97 6.44
CA ARG A 185 -3.52 15.74 7.34
C ARG A 185 -2.79 14.82 8.30
N ILE A 186 -1.51 15.06 8.50
CA ILE A 186 -0.69 14.29 9.45
C ILE A 186 -0.47 15.12 10.70
N LYS A 187 -0.64 14.48 11.86
CA LYS A 187 -0.44 15.06 13.19
C LYS A 187 0.61 14.24 13.95
N HIS A 188 1.48 14.95 14.66
CA HIS A 188 2.57 14.40 15.48
C HIS A 188 2.39 14.69 16.96
#